data_AF-A0A6A3MAB1-F1
#
_entry.id   AF-A0A6A3MAB1-F1
#
_cell.length_a   1.000
_cell.length_b   1.000
_cell.length_c   1.000
_cell.angle_alpha   90.00
_cell.angle_beta   90.00
_cell.angle_gamma   90.00
#
_symmetry.space_group_name_H-M   'P 1'
#
loop_
_entity.id
_entity.type
_entity.pdbx_description
1 polymer ?
#
loop_
_entity_poly.entity_id
_entity_poly.type
_entity_poly.pdbx_seq_one_letter_code
_entity_poly.pdbx_strand_id
1 'polypeptide(L)'
;MAQYLREPLFVLDVDQANDAHVQRYFYQDYTLPNGDIHETGCGGAMDDATSKGMLRAFANLHVLPVFMVLKRHEGHFYGVHHGALSTRWQAEGDLAFAQDNCANHEWFNEVIAHMEYCESRTDEVDCEVDTDEANAFLIGTMERRDRLDIVHDRLQLPRLDDGHYDMDILTRDLPTEAARLQAQAGNPGAGSPVGTDPLPSAGHRPVASTAMISKHGRVSIQALQRILNTRAAEPEHMADRTKLRQLRKENHTVLRDWMTRGQHRQQLNLPAGSTNTLLEVLTALIEHRVAIHELLATLPYPELAVKVLPKAVLLRWGDLEAYGVQVSAIRHVLLEESASLQAKDYCNTWLHACTTDNGSLRDRTIARDPDRWRRLASLFPDAPAGARPTGIDPECWAILHTLQHAAWAWEVTPWGAAPRTILGSLYHDHPALQRVCESVAVWSDWGEVISLPSGFTWEDRMVSMETGLSAQAHY
;
A
#
# COMPACT_ATOMS: atom_id res chain seq x y z
N MET A 1 -14.80 11.89 -2.28
CA MET A 1 -14.14 11.94 -3.61
C MET A 1 -14.89 12.94 -4.45
N ALA A 2 -14.20 13.68 -5.31
CA ALA A 2 -14.78 14.77 -6.09
C ALA A 2 -16.08 14.35 -6.79
N GLN A 3 -17.10 15.18 -6.68
CA GLN A 3 -18.42 14.93 -7.26
C GLN A 3 -18.53 15.54 -8.66
N TYR A 4 -17.82 16.66 -8.88
CA TYR A 4 -17.86 17.42 -10.12
C TYR A 4 -16.49 17.45 -10.79
N LEU A 5 -16.50 17.43 -12.13
CA LEU A 5 -15.28 17.60 -12.90
C LEU A 5 -14.55 18.88 -12.49
N ARG A 6 -13.22 18.76 -12.35
CA ARG A 6 -12.31 19.88 -12.01
C ARG A 6 -12.54 20.49 -10.61
N GLU A 7 -13.28 19.79 -9.73
CA GLU A 7 -13.42 20.21 -8.35
C GLU A 7 -12.05 20.32 -7.66
N PRO A 8 -11.74 21.45 -7.00
CA PRO A 8 -10.45 21.67 -6.37
C PRO A 8 -10.25 20.71 -5.19
N LEU A 9 -9.04 20.18 -5.07
CA LEU A 9 -8.62 19.36 -3.95
C LEU A 9 -7.93 20.22 -2.89
N PHE A 10 -8.46 20.20 -1.67
CA PHE A 10 -7.85 20.85 -0.52
C PHE A 10 -7.06 19.83 0.30
N VAL A 11 -5.77 20.09 0.51
CA VAL A 11 -4.88 19.24 1.31
C VAL A 11 -4.53 19.97 2.59
N LEU A 12 -4.93 19.40 3.72
CA LEU A 12 -4.50 19.81 5.05
C LEU A 12 -3.16 19.16 5.33
N ASP A 13 -2.09 19.92 5.20
CA ASP A 13 -0.72 19.50 5.47
C ASP A 13 -0.42 19.69 6.96
N VAL A 14 -0.39 18.57 7.69
CA VAL A 14 -0.25 18.54 9.15
C VAL A 14 1.18 18.23 9.53
N ASP A 15 1.77 19.14 10.29
CA ASP A 15 3.13 19.02 10.79
C ASP A 15 3.22 18.10 12.03
N GLN A 16 4.40 18.03 12.66
CA GLN A 16 4.61 17.21 13.85
C GLN A 16 3.97 17.78 15.13
N ALA A 17 3.63 19.08 15.15
CA ALA A 17 2.92 19.74 16.24
C ALA A 17 1.39 19.62 16.12
N ASN A 18 0.90 18.98 15.05
CA ASN A 18 -0.50 18.98 14.61
C ASN A 18 -1.02 20.34 14.14
N ASP A 19 -0.12 21.24 13.74
CA ASP A 19 -0.50 22.46 13.05
C ASP A 19 -0.75 22.13 11.57
N ALA A 20 -1.89 22.59 11.05
CA ALA A 20 -2.34 22.27 9.71
C ALA A 20 -2.30 23.52 8.81
N HIS A 21 -1.62 23.40 7.67
CA HIS A 21 -1.62 24.41 6.62
C HIS A 21 -2.37 23.91 5.39
N VAL A 22 -3.15 24.78 4.76
CA VAL A 22 -3.97 24.40 3.60
C VAL A 22 -3.17 24.55 2.32
N GLN A 23 -3.21 23.52 1.48
CA GLN A 23 -2.80 23.60 0.08
C GLN A 23 -4.03 23.39 -0.79
N ARG A 24 -4.09 24.05 -1.94
CA ARG A 24 -5.17 23.87 -2.91
C ARG A 24 -4.57 23.44 -4.24
N TYR A 25 -5.16 22.41 -4.83
CA TYR A 25 -4.83 21.88 -6.15
C TYR A 25 -6.07 21.98 -7.04
N PHE A 26 -5.94 22.51 -8.24
CA PHE A 26 -7.04 22.78 -9.16
C PHE A 26 -6.54 22.83 -10.61
N TYR A 27 -7.46 22.92 -11.57
CA TYR A 27 -7.14 23.04 -12.99
C TYR A 27 -7.38 24.46 -13.49
N GLN A 28 -6.55 24.92 -14.43
CA GLN A 28 -6.72 26.20 -15.11
C GLN A 28 -6.47 26.03 -16.61
N ASP A 29 -7.31 26.65 -17.41
CA ASP A 29 -7.13 26.74 -18.85
C ASP A 29 -6.18 27.89 -19.22
N TYR A 30 -5.19 27.60 -20.04
CA TYR A 30 -4.23 28.56 -20.56
C TYR A 30 -4.34 28.65 -22.08
N THR A 31 -4.63 29.85 -22.60
CA THR A 31 -4.63 30.09 -24.05
C THR A 31 -3.18 30.28 -24.54
N LEU A 32 -2.73 29.33 -25.36
CA LEU A 32 -1.43 29.36 -26.00
C LEU A 32 -1.38 30.47 -27.08
N PRO A 33 -0.17 30.96 -27.46
CA PRO A 33 -0.03 32.02 -28.46
C PRO A 33 -0.61 31.70 -29.85
N ASN A 34 -0.82 30.41 -30.15
CA ASN A 34 -1.43 29.93 -31.39
C ASN A 34 -2.98 29.90 -31.33
N GLY A 35 -3.58 30.26 -30.18
CA GLY A 35 -5.02 30.25 -29.95
C GLY A 35 -5.56 28.95 -29.34
N ASP A 36 -4.74 27.92 -29.18
CA ASP A 36 -5.15 26.67 -28.55
C ASP A 36 -5.32 26.83 -27.03
N ILE A 37 -6.24 26.06 -26.45
CA ILE A 37 -6.43 26.03 -25.00
C ILE A 37 -5.71 24.80 -24.44
N HIS A 38 -4.80 25.03 -23.49
CA HIS A 38 -4.09 23.99 -22.77
C HIS A 38 -4.52 24.01 -21.30
N GLU A 39 -5.13 22.91 -20.84
CA GLU A 39 -5.45 22.72 -19.43
C GLU A 39 -4.18 22.38 -18.65
N THR A 40 -3.94 23.09 -17.55
CA THR A 40 -2.80 22.86 -16.67
C THR A 40 -3.23 22.70 -15.22
N GLY A 41 -2.56 21.80 -14.51
CA GLY A 41 -2.74 21.64 -13.07
C GLY A 41 -2.01 22.76 -12.31
N CYS A 42 -2.74 23.47 -11.48
CA CYS A 42 -2.22 24.48 -10.57
C CYS A 42 -2.28 23.97 -9.13
N GLY A 43 -1.27 24.33 -8.33
CA GLY A 43 -1.25 23.95 -6.93
C GLY A 43 -0.33 24.83 -6.11
N GLY A 44 -0.66 24.99 -4.82
CA GLY A 44 0.18 25.77 -3.92
C GLY A 44 -0.36 25.85 -2.50
N ALA A 45 0.52 26.30 -1.59
CA ALA A 45 0.15 26.65 -0.24
C ALA A 45 -0.75 27.89 -0.26
N MET A 46 -1.79 27.85 0.56
CA MET A 46 -2.67 28.97 0.84
C MET A 46 -2.29 29.57 2.19
N ASP A 47 -2.38 30.89 2.32
CA ASP A 47 -2.25 31.52 3.62
C ASP A 47 -3.47 31.20 4.52
N ASP A 48 -3.25 31.26 5.82
CA ASP A 48 -4.25 30.92 6.84
C ASP A 48 -5.49 31.81 6.79
N ALA A 49 -5.36 33.08 6.37
CA ALA A 49 -6.49 34.00 6.33
C ALA A 49 -7.40 33.66 5.14
N THR A 50 -6.83 33.50 3.96
CA THR A 50 -7.56 33.10 2.74
C THR A 50 -8.20 31.74 2.90
N SER A 51 -7.47 30.75 3.42
CA SER A 51 -8.01 29.41 3.64
C SER A 51 -9.17 29.41 4.63
N LYS A 52 -9.05 30.10 5.78
CA LYS A 52 -10.18 30.25 6.74
C LYS A 52 -11.38 30.96 6.12
N GLY A 53 -11.14 31.99 5.31
CA GLY A 53 -12.21 32.70 4.59
C GLY A 53 -12.97 31.78 3.63
N MET A 54 -12.25 31.04 2.79
CA MET A 54 -12.86 30.09 1.86
C MET A 54 -13.62 28.97 2.58
N LEU A 55 -13.01 28.36 3.60
CA LEU A 55 -13.65 27.28 4.36
C LEU A 55 -14.91 27.76 5.09
N ARG A 56 -14.91 29.00 5.57
CA ARG A 56 -16.11 29.61 6.15
C ARG A 56 -17.20 29.82 5.09
N ALA A 57 -16.87 30.32 3.92
CA ALA A 57 -17.85 30.51 2.84
C ALA A 57 -18.51 29.18 2.42
N PHE A 58 -17.71 28.12 2.29
CA PHE A 58 -18.24 26.77 2.05
C PHE A 58 -19.15 26.29 3.18
N ALA A 59 -18.70 26.41 4.42
CA ALA A 59 -19.47 25.99 5.59
C ALA A 59 -20.78 26.79 5.75
N ASN A 60 -20.77 28.09 5.48
CA ASN A 60 -21.93 28.98 5.62
C ASN A 60 -23.08 28.60 4.67
N LEU A 61 -22.76 27.99 3.53
CA LEU A 61 -23.76 27.51 2.57
C LEU A 61 -23.94 25.99 2.58
N HIS A 62 -23.40 25.32 3.61
CA HIS A 62 -23.49 23.87 3.79
C HIS A 62 -22.96 23.09 2.55
N VAL A 63 -21.83 23.54 2.03
CA VAL A 63 -21.10 22.90 0.93
C VAL A 63 -19.80 22.32 1.48
N LEU A 64 -19.53 21.04 1.21
CA LEU A 64 -18.28 20.40 1.60
C LEU A 64 -17.32 20.34 0.42
N PRO A 65 -16.19 21.07 0.45
CA PRO A 65 -15.15 20.86 -0.54
C PRO A 65 -14.43 19.53 -0.29
N VAL A 66 -13.72 19.02 -1.29
CA VAL A 66 -12.97 17.77 -1.17
C VAL A 66 -11.70 17.99 -0.34
N PHE A 67 -11.59 17.26 0.77
CA PHE A 67 -10.42 17.30 1.65
C PHE A 67 -9.59 16.02 1.61
N MET A 68 -8.28 16.20 1.69
CA MET A 68 -7.34 15.18 2.11
C MET A 68 -6.50 15.73 3.26
N VAL A 69 -6.12 14.87 4.21
CA VAL A 69 -5.17 15.22 5.27
C VAL A 69 -3.86 14.53 4.96
N LEU A 70 -2.82 15.32 4.75
CA LEU A 70 -1.45 14.84 4.61
C LEU A 70 -0.77 14.96 5.96
N LYS A 71 -0.40 13.82 6.56
CA LYS A 71 0.48 13.82 7.73
C LYS A 71 1.88 13.46 7.29
N ARG A 72 2.74 14.47 7.09
CA ARG A 72 4.10 14.27 6.54
C ARG A 72 4.93 13.27 7.35
N HIS A 73 4.73 13.26 8.67
CA HIS A 73 5.43 12.35 9.58
C HIS A 73 4.94 10.90 9.51
N GLU A 74 3.72 10.66 9.01
CA GLU A 74 3.16 9.32 8.79
C GLU A 74 3.37 8.85 7.34
N GLY A 75 3.70 9.74 6.40
CA GLY A 75 3.92 9.39 5.00
C GLY A 75 2.66 8.94 4.26
N HIS A 76 1.48 9.28 4.80
CA HIS A 76 0.17 8.86 4.30
C HIS A 76 -0.76 10.06 4.08
N PHE A 77 -1.65 9.90 3.10
CA PHE A 77 -2.83 10.73 2.94
C PHE A 77 -4.04 10.04 3.57
N TYR A 78 -4.87 10.82 4.24
CA TYR A 78 -6.14 10.38 4.80
C TYR A 78 -7.28 11.06 4.06
N GLY A 79 -8.21 10.27 3.55
CA GLY A 79 -9.51 10.79 3.10
C GLY A 79 -10.34 11.24 4.30
N VAL A 80 -11.08 12.35 4.15
CA VAL A 80 -12.00 12.83 5.19
C VAL A 80 -13.39 12.26 4.92
N HIS A 81 -13.94 11.54 5.89
CA HIS A 81 -15.33 11.10 5.86
C HIS A 81 -16.18 12.02 6.75
N HIS A 82 -17.12 12.75 6.14
CA HIS A 82 -17.98 13.71 6.85
C HIS A 82 -19.23 13.08 7.49
N GLY A 83 -19.44 11.77 7.31
CA GLY A 83 -20.51 11.02 7.98
C GLY A 83 -21.91 11.56 7.70
N ALA A 84 -22.74 11.61 8.73
CA ALA A 84 -24.13 12.08 8.62
C ALA A 84 -24.26 13.56 8.22
N LEU A 85 -23.22 14.37 8.43
CA LEU A 85 -23.23 15.79 8.05
C LEU A 85 -23.31 15.96 6.54
N SER A 86 -22.52 15.20 5.77
CA SER A 86 -22.57 15.27 4.31
C SER A 86 -23.93 14.87 3.75
N THR A 87 -24.56 13.85 4.33
CA THR A 87 -25.90 13.41 3.91
C THR A 87 -26.95 14.46 4.22
N ARG A 88 -26.89 15.09 5.39
CA ARG A 88 -27.79 16.19 5.76
C ARG A 88 -27.66 17.36 4.79
N TRP A 89 -26.43 17.82 4.56
CA TRP A 89 -26.18 18.98 3.71
C TRP A 89 -26.50 18.73 2.23
N GLN A 90 -26.44 17.48 1.78
CA GLN A 90 -26.91 17.08 0.44
C GLN A 90 -28.44 17.13 0.32
N ALA A 91 -29.17 16.82 1.40
CA ALA A 91 -30.63 16.79 1.41
C ALA A 91 -31.28 18.19 1.51
N GLU A 92 -30.56 19.17 2.04
CA GLU A 92 -31.06 20.54 2.16
C GLU A 92 -31.26 21.18 0.77
N GLY A 93 -32.46 21.70 0.53
CA GLY A 93 -32.85 22.29 -0.75
C GLY A 93 -33.15 21.27 -1.86
N ASP A 94 -33.09 19.97 -1.57
CA ASP A 94 -33.41 18.89 -2.51
C ASP A 94 -34.44 17.92 -1.90
N LEU A 95 -35.72 18.20 -2.15
CA LEU A 95 -36.83 17.46 -1.55
C LEU A 95 -36.86 16.01 -2.02
N ALA A 96 -36.54 15.78 -3.30
CA ALA A 96 -36.54 14.45 -3.88
C ALA A 96 -35.46 13.59 -3.23
N PHE A 97 -34.22 14.09 -3.15
CA PHE A 97 -33.14 13.37 -2.50
C PHE A 97 -33.43 13.13 -1.02
N ALA A 98 -33.96 14.13 -0.30
CA ALA A 98 -34.31 14.00 1.11
C ALA A 98 -35.33 12.87 1.33
N GLN A 99 -36.41 12.84 0.55
CA GLN A 99 -37.46 11.84 0.66
C GLN A 99 -36.97 10.44 0.29
N ASP A 100 -36.21 10.31 -0.79
CA ASP A 100 -35.77 9.02 -1.32
C ASP A 100 -34.68 8.36 -0.46
N ASN A 101 -33.83 9.17 0.20
CA ASN A 101 -32.61 8.66 0.84
C ASN A 101 -32.53 8.93 2.35
N CYS A 102 -33.28 9.89 2.89
CA CYS A 102 -33.00 10.43 4.23
C CYS A 102 -34.12 10.21 5.27
N ALA A 103 -35.23 9.57 4.93
CA ALA A 103 -36.42 9.43 5.79
C ALA A 103 -36.14 8.78 7.17
N ASN A 104 -35.09 7.96 7.29
CA ASN A 104 -34.74 7.29 8.55
C ASN A 104 -33.81 8.11 9.46
N HIS A 105 -33.39 9.32 9.05
CA HIS A 105 -32.51 10.17 9.84
C HIS A 105 -33.29 11.05 10.83
N GLU A 106 -32.76 11.21 12.05
CA GLU A 106 -33.41 11.99 13.12
C GLU A 106 -33.67 13.46 12.75
N TRP A 107 -32.80 14.04 11.90
CA TRP A 107 -32.89 15.43 11.42
C TRP A 107 -33.82 15.61 10.21
N PHE A 108 -34.37 14.53 9.64
CA PHE A 108 -35.16 14.60 8.40
C PHE A 108 -36.30 15.61 8.48
N ASN A 109 -37.12 15.53 9.54
CA ASN A 109 -38.26 16.43 9.71
C ASN A 109 -37.85 17.89 9.88
N GLU A 110 -36.66 18.16 10.43
CA GLU A 110 -36.13 19.53 10.56
C GLU A 110 -35.80 20.11 9.19
N VAL A 111 -35.16 19.32 8.31
CA VAL A 111 -34.80 19.76 6.96
C VAL A 111 -36.06 20.03 6.14
N ILE A 112 -37.04 19.13 6.18
CA ILE A 112 -38.32 19.33 5.46
C ILE A 112 -39.04 20.59 5.96
N ALA A 113 -39.16 20.78 7.27
CA ALA A 113 -39.80 21.96 7.84
C ALA A 113 -39.08 23.26 7.47
N HIS A 114 -37.74 23.23 7.37
CA HIS A 114 -36.94 24.38 6.96
C HIS A 114 -37.17 24.74 5.48
N MET A 115 -37.25 23.73 4.60
CA MET A 115 -37.57 23.93 3.18
C MET A 115 -38.96 24.51 3.00
N GLU A 116 -39.98 23.92 3.65
CA GLU A 116 -41.36 24.42 3.60
C GLU A 116 -41.49 25.86 4.12
N TYR A 117 -40.77 26.18 5.20
CA TYR A 117 -40.71 27.53 5.73
C TYR A 117 -40.12 28.52 4.70
N CYS A 118 -39.01 28.16 4.06
CA CYS A 118 -38.37 29.03 3.07
C CYS A 118 -39.19 29.16 1.77
N GLU A 119 -39.86 28.09 1.31
CA GLU A 119 -40.79 28.17 0.16
C GLU A 119 -41.96 29.13 0.41
N SER A 120 -42.40 29.27 1.67
CA SER A 120 -43.51 30.16 2.03
C SER A 120 -43.14 31.65 2.07
N ARG A 121 -41.84 31.98 2.00
CA ARG A 121 -41.34 33.36 1.98
C ARG A 121 -41.53 33.98 0.59
N THR A 122 -41.66 35.30 0.56
CA THR A 122 -41.93 36.08 -0.67
C THR A 122 -40.91 37.20 -0.90
N ASP A 123 -39.94 37.34 -0.01
CA ASP A 123 -38.87 38.31 -0.12
C ASP A 123 -37.79 37.84 -1.10
N GLU A 124 -37.27 38.78 -1.89
CA GLU A 124 -36.12 38.54 -2.76
C GLU A 124 -34.83 38.57 -1.92
N VAL A 125 -34.07 37.47 -1.96
CA VAL A 125 -32.79 37.35 -1.25
C VAL A 125 -31.64 37.55 -2.22
N ASP A 126 -30.74 38.48 -1.88
CA ASP A 126 -29.51 38.70 -2.62
C ASP A 126 -28.53 37.54 -2.37
N CYS A 127 -28.23 36.80 -3.43
CA CYS A 127 -27.36 35.62 -3.38
C CYS A 127 -25.90 35.98 -3.13
N GLU A 128 -25.47 37.22 -3.37
CA GLU A 128 -24.09 37.68 -3.16
C GLU A 128 -23.78 38.01 -1.69
N VAL A 129 -24.81 38.15 -0.86
CA VAL A 129 -24.67 38.59 0.54
C VAL A 129 -24.48 37.40 1.49
N ASP A 130 -23.29 37.31 2.12
CA ASP A 130 -22.97 36.31 3.13
C ASP A 130 -23.49 36.73 4.52
N THR A 131 -24.80 36.54 4.75
CA THR A 131 -25.46 36.75 6.05
C THR A 131 -26.21 35.50 6.47
N ASP A 132 -26.35 35.29 7.79
CA ASP A 132 -27.03 34.11 8.33
C ASP A 132 -28.46 33.96 7.78
N GLU A 133 -29.18 35.07 7.60
CA GLU A 133 -30.54 35.06 7.07
C GLU A 133 -30.60 34.67 5.59
N ALA A 134 -29.74 35.27 4.76
CA ALA A 134 -29.65 34.92 3.34
C ALA A 134 -29.18 33.48 3.16
N ASN A 135 -28.18 33.05 3.91
CA ASN A 135 -27.64 31.70 3.84
C ASN A 135 -28.67 30.65 4.27
N ALA A 136 -29.41 30.90 5.36
CA ALA A 136 -30.48 30.00 5.79
C ALA A 136 -31.56 29.85 4.72
N PHE A 137 -31.94 30.94 4.04
CA PHE A 137 -32.88 30.90 2.93
C PHE A 137 -32.35 30.09 1.75
N LEU A 138 -31.10 30.33 1.32
CA LEU A 138 -30.46 29.59 0.23
C LEU A 138 -30.33 28.09 0.54
N ILE A 139 -29.98 27.73 1.79
CA ILE A 139 -29.92 26.34 2.25
C ILE A 139 -31.29 25.65 2.15
N GLY A 140 -32.38 26.36 2.42
CA GLY A 140 -33.74 25.80 2.36
C GLY A 140 -34.32 25.71 0.95
N THR A 141 -33.76 26.41 -0.04
CA THR A 141 -34.40 26.60 -1.35
C THR A 141 -33.56 26.13 -2.54
N MET A 142 -32.27 25.87 -2.33
CA MET A 142 -31.35 25.53 -3.41
C MET A 142 -30.60 24.23 -3.14
N GLU A 143 -30.47 23.40 -4.17
CA GLU A 143 -29.66 22.20 -4.12
C GLU A 143 -28.20 22.54 -3.81
N ARG A 144 -27.45 21.55 -3.28
CA ARG A 144 -26.04 21.74 -2.91
C ARG A 144 -25.18 22.24 -4.09
N ARG A 145 -25.48 21.85 -5.33
CA ARG A 145 -24.74 22.28 -6.52
C ARG A 145 -24.86 23.77 -6.77
N ASP A 146 -26.07 24.30 -6.68
CA ASP A 146 -26.34 25.72 -6.91
C ASP A 146 -25.71 26.56 -5.80
N ARG A 147 -25.78 26.06 -4.56
CA ARG A 147 -25.09 26.67 -3.42
C ARG A 147 -23.57 26.70 -3.62
N LEU A 148 -22.99 25.65 -4.20
CA LEU A 148 -21.55 25.63 -4.54
C LEU A 148 -21.20 26.69 -5.59
N ASP A 149 -22.05 26.94 -6.59
CA ASP A 149 -21.84 28.01 -7.56
C ASP A 149 -21.89 29.39 -6.90
N ILE A 150 -22.84 29.62 -5.98
CA ILE A 150 -22.93 30.87 -5.22
C ILE A 150 -21.66 31.08 -4.38
N VAL A 151 -21.13 30.03 -3.73
CA VAL A 151 -19.85 30.13 -3.01
C VAL A 151 -18.73 30.53 -3.96
N HIS A 152 -18.68 29.95 -5.16
CA HIS A 152 -17.67 30.29 -6.16
C HIS A 152 -17.80 31.75 -6.63
N ASP A 153 -19.01 32.22 -6.90
CA ASP A 153 -19.26 33.61 -7.30
C ASP A 153 -18.83 34.61 -6.21
N ARG A 154 -19.25 34.37 -4.96
CA ARG A 154 -18.87 35.19 -3.80
C ARG A 154 -17.36 35.26 -3.58
N LEU A 155 -16.65 34.16 -3.87
CA LEU A 155 -15.20 34.08 -3.76
C LEU A 155 -14.46 34.50 -5.04
N GLN A 156 -15.19 34.93 -6.08
CA GLN A 156 -14.64 35.27 -7.40
C GLN A 156 -13.84 34.12 -8.03
N LEU A 157 -14.30 32.90 -7.83
CA LEU A 157 -13.74 31.68 -8.40
C LEU A 157 -14.52 31.28 -9.65
N PRO A 158 -13.86 30.68 -10.66
CA PRO A 158 -14.57 30.04 -11.76
C PRO A 158 -15.52 28.97 -11.23
N ARG A 159 -16.76 28.95 -11.72
CA ARG A 159 -17.71 27.87 -11.46
C ARG A 159 -17.17 26.55 -12.03
N LEU A 160 -17.53 25.45 -11.38
CA LEU A 160 -17.13 24.12 -11.83
C LEU A 160 -18.05 23.62 -12.96
N ASP A 161 -17.55 22.72 -13.79
CA ASP A 161 -18.40 22.04 -14.75
C ASP A 161 -19.47 21.22 -14.02
N ASP A 162 -20.71 21.24 -14.51
CA ASP A 162 -21.83 20.47 -13.95
C ASP A 162 -21.78 18.96 -14.29
N GLY A 163 -20.81 18.59 -15.14
CA GLY A 163 -20.48 17.21 -15.45
C GLY A 163 -20.08 16.44 -14.21
N HIS A 164 -20.90 15.45 -13.85
CA HIS A 164 -20.59 14.53 -12.77
C HIS A 164 -19.45 13.60 -13.20
N TYR A 165 -18.59 13.21 -12.27
CA TYR A 165 -17.69 12.10 -12.52
C TYR A 165 -18.52 10.83 -12.76
N ASP A 166 -18.34 10.22 -13.93
CA ASP A 166 -18.89 8.90 -14.21
C ASP A 166 -18.11 7.87 -13.37
N MET A 167 -18.71 7.52 -12.24
CA MET A 167 -18.11 6.57 -11.30
C MET A 167 -17.98 5.16 -11.90
N ASP A 168 -18.76 4.82 -12.92
CA ASP A 168 -18.64 3.54 -13.61
C ASP A 168 -17.43 3.53 -14.55
N ILE A 169 -17.16 4.66 -15.23
CA ILE A 169 -15.92 4.87 -15.98
C ILE A 169 -14.72 4.80 -15.04
N LEU A 170 -14.75 5.53 -13.92
CA LEU A 170 -13.65 5.49 -12.94
C LEU A 170 -13.44 4.07 -12.40
N THR A 171 -14.49 3.36 -11.99
CA THR A 171 -14.37 1.99 -11.45
C THR A 171 -13.84 1.00 -12.48
N ARG A 172 -14.23 1.14 -13.74
CA ARG A 172 -13.77 0.28 -14.84
C ARG A 172 -12.34 0.62 -15.28
N ASP A 173 -12.00 1.90 -15.31
CA ASP A 173 -10.81 2.38 -16.00
C ASP A 173 -9.65 2.69 -15.01
N LEU A 174 -9.92 2.95 -13.72
CA LEU A 174 -8.89 3.11 -12.67
C LEU A 174 -7.97 1.88 -12.54
N PRO A 175 -8.46 0.63 -12.54
CA PRO A 175 -7.57 -0.53 -12.51
C PRO A 175 -6.64 -0.59 -13.72
N THR A 176 -7.15 -0.24 -14.90
CA THR A 176 -6.37 -0.19 -16.15
C THR A 176 -5.32 0.91 -16.10
N GLU A 177 -5.68 2.09 -15.59
CA GLU A 177 -4.77 3.23 -15.46
C GLU A 177 -3.74 3.01 -14.34
N ALA A 178 -4.13 2.40 -13.23
CA ALA A 178 -3.21 1.96 -12.18
C ALA A 178 -2.21 0.94 -12.72
N ALA A 179 -2.66 -0.05 -13.49
CA ALA A 179 -1.78 -1.01 -14.15
C ALA A 179 -0.84 -0.32 -15.16
N ARG A 180 -1.33 0.67 -15.92
CA ARG A 180 -0.52 1.46 -16.85
C ARG A 180 0.56 2.27 -16.12
N LEU A 181 0.20 2.97 -15.05
CA LEU A 181 1.11 3.76 -14.22
C LEU A 181 2.12 2.86 -13.51
N GLN A 182 1.70 1.68 -13.05
CA GLN A 182 2.59 0.70 -12.44
C GLN A 182 3.57 0.09 -13.45
N ALA A 183 3.12 -0.19 -14.67
CA ALA A 183 3.99 -0.60 -15.77
C ALA A 183 5.00 0.50 -16.14
N GLN A 184 4.60 1.78 -16.06
CA GLN A 184 5.46 2.91 -16.35
C GLN A 184 6.44 3.23 -15.21
N ALA A 185 6.01 3.05 -13.95
CA ALA A 185 6.85 3.21 -12.76
C ALA A 185 7.84 2.04 -12.57
N GLY A 186 7.47 0.84 -13.00
CA GLY A 186 8.34 -0.35 -12.97
C GLY A 186 9.38 -0.41 -14.08
N ASN A 187 9.50 0.61 -14.94
CA ASN A 187 10.37 0.55 -16.10
C ASN A 187 11.40 1.69 -16.21
N PRO A 188 12.46 1.68 -15.37
CA PRO A 188 13.75 2.21 -15.76
C PRO A 188 14.59 1.06 -16.35
N GLY A 189 14.30 0.68 -17.61
CA GLY A 189 15.25 -0.06 -18.46
C GLY A 189 15.47 -1.55 -18.19
N ALA A 190 14.43 -2.32 -17.83
CA ALA A 190 14.51 -3.78 -17.77
C ALA A 190 13.73 -4.41 -18.93
N GLY A 191 14.37 -5.36 -19.64
CA GLY A 191 13.76 -6.18 -20.68
C GLY A 191 12.52 -6.94 -20.21
N SER A 192 11.84 -7.58 -21.17
CA SER A 192 10.54 -8.24 -21.04
C SER A 192 10.23 -8.88 -19.68
N PRO A 193 8.98 -8.76 -19.18
CA PRO A 193 8.57 -9.34 -17.91
C PRO A 193 8.86 -10.84 -17.91
N VAL A 194 9.78 -11.24 -17.04
CA VAL A 194 10.12 -12.64 -16.79
C VAL A 194 8.87 -13.32 -16.25
N GLY A 195 8.31 -14.23 -17.02
CA GLY A 195 7.36 -15.21 -16.53
C GLY A 195 8.07 -16.07 -15.49
N THR A 196 7.61 -16.01 -14.24
CA THR A 196 8.04 -16.96 -13.22
C THR A 196 7.59 -18.35 -13.64
N ASP A 197 8.52 -19.20 -14.06
CA ASP A 197 8.29 -20.64 -14.02
C ASP A 197 7.96 -21.01 -12.56
N PRO A 198 6.78 -21.60 -12.30
CA PRO A 198 6.48 -22.12 -10.98
C PRO A 198 7.51 -23.20 -10.68
N LEU A 199 8.20 -23.11 -9.53
CA LEU A 199 8.59 -24.36 -8.86
C LEU A 199 7.33 -25.24 -8.82
N PRO A 200 7.43 -26.57 -9.06
CA PRO A 200 6.30 -27.43 -9.32
C PRO A 200 5.17 -27.12 -8.33
N SER A 201 4.14 -26.48 -8.87
CA SER A 201 3.01 -26.00 -8.12
C SER A 201 2.42 -27.22 -7.43
N ALA A 202 2.57 -27.27 -6.11
CA ALA A 202 1.91 -28.27 -5.29
C ALA A 202 0.41 -27.95 -5.28
N GLY A 203 -0.28 -28.34 -6.35
CA GLY A 203 -1.72 -28.24 -6.49
C GLY A 203 -2.23 -26.81 -6.64
N HIS A 204 -3.23 -26.63 -7.50
CA HIS A 204 -4.14 -25.51 -7.36
C HIS A 204 -4.75 -25.55 -5.95
N ARG A 205 -4.40 -24.59 -5.10
CA ARG A 205 -5.23 -24.20 -3.95
C ARG A 205 -5.85 -22.84 -4.25
N PRO A 206 -7.16 -22.67 -3.98
CA PRO A 206 -7.87 -21.41 -4.21
C PRO A 206 -7.34 -20.32 -3.28
N VAL A 207 -7.43 -19.06 -3.73
CA VAL A 207 -7.25 -17.77 -3.01
C VAL A 207 -6.58 -17.91 -1.64
N ALA A 208 -5.29 -17.57 -1.56
CA ALA A 208 -4.43 -17.81 -0.40
C ALA A 208 -5.11 -17.42 0.93
N SER A 209 -5.56 -18.43 1.70
CA SER A 209 -6.14 -18.23 3.02
C SER A 209 -5.02 -18.03 4.05
N THR A 210 -5.03 -16.91 4.76
CA THR A 210 -4.25 -16.77 6.00
C THR A 210 -5.04 -17.36 7.17
N ALA A 211 -4.37 -17.73 8.25
CA ALA A 211 -5.11 -18.15 9.44
C ALA A 211 -5.90 -16.98 10.05
N MET A 212 -7.10 -17.28 10.52
CA MET A 212 -7.98 -16.32 11.20
C MET A 212 -7.39 -15.92 12.55
N ILE A 213 -7.34 -14.61 12.84
CA ILE A 213 -6.96 -14.13 14.18
C ILE A 213 -8.15 -14.11 15.14
N SER A 214 -7.89 -14.30 16.43
CA SER A 214 -8.92 -14.04 17.44
C SER A 214 -9.18 -12.54 17.64
N LYS A 215 -10.25 -12.17 18.35
CA LYS A 215 -10.50 -10.77 18.81
C LYS A 215 -9.32 -10.20 19.61
N HIS A 216 -8.58 -11.05 20.32
CA HIS A 216 -7.37 -10.64 21.06
C HIS A 216 -6.14 -10.55 20.16
N GLY A 217 -6.21 -11.05 18.93
CA GLY A 217 -5.17 -10.92 17.91
C GLY A 217 -5.11 -9.52 17.31
N ARG A 218 -6.21 -8.77 17.32
CA ARG A 218 -6.29 -7.42 16.71
C ARG A 218 -5.38 -6.40 17.39
N VAL A 219 -4.56 -5.66 16.64
CA VAL A 219 -3.56 -4.72 17.19
C VAL A 219 -3.58 -3.39 16.44
N SER A 220 -3.25 -2.28 17.09
CA SER A 220 -3.07 -1.00 16.39
C SER A 220 -1.70 -0.95 15.69
N ILE A 221 -1.63 -0.23 14.57
CA ILE A 221 -0.38 -0.05 13.82
C ILE A 221 0.76 0.45 14.71
N GLN A 222 0.49 1.45 15.54
CA GLN A 222 1.46 2.07 16.45
C GLN A 222 2.01 1.05 17.47
N ALA A 223 1.13 0.21 18.04
CA ALA A 223 1.56 -0.81 19.00
C ALA A 223 2.40 -1.89 18.33
N LEU A 224 2.01 -2.37 17.15
CA LEU A 224 2.79 -3.36 16.42
C LEU A 224 4.15 -2.79 15.97
N GLN A 225 4.18 -1.54 15.50
CA GLN A 225 5.41 -0.85 15.10
C GLN A 225 6.39 -0.74 16.28
N ARG A 226 5.93 -0.29 17.46
CA ARG A 226 6.77 -0.23 18.68
C ARG A 226 7.30 -1.61 19.07
N ILE A 227 6.47 -2.65 19.00
CA ILE A 227 6.88 -4.03 19.27
C ILE A 227 7.97 -4.47 18.28
N LEU A 228 7.80 -4.19 16.99
CA LEU A 228 8.75 -4.55 15.93
C LEU A 228 10.05 -3.73 15.98
N ASN A 229 10.04 -2.53 16.55
CA ASN A 229 11.23 -1.69 16.79
C ASN A 229 11.89 -1.96 18.15
N THR A 230 11.34 -2.86 18.97
CA THR A 230 11.97 -3.23 20.24
C THR A 230 13.19 -4.10 19.94
N ARG A 231 14.37 -3.68 20.41
CA ARG A 231 15.62 -4.46 20.31
C ARG A 231 15.73 -5.55 21.39
N ALA A 232 15.20 -5.25 22.57
CA ALA A 232 15.11 -6.22 23.65
C ALA A 232 14.16 -7.38 23.30
N ALA A 233 14.36 -8.53 23.94
CA ALA A 233 13.50 -9.70 23.76
C ALA A 233 12.03 -9.44 24.18
N GLU A 234 11.82 -8.50 25.10
CA GLU A 234 10.51 -8.01 25.54
C GLU A 234 10.44 -6.47 25.43
N PRO A 235 9.29 -5.90 25.01
CA PRO A 235 9.04 -4.45 24.99
C PRO A 235 9.22 -3.80 26.36
N GLU A 236 9.53 -2.51 26.42
CA GLU A 236 9.66 -1.80 27.70
C GLU A 236 8.28 -1.58 28.35
N HIS A 237 7.27 -1.22 27.54
CA HIS A 237 5.91 -0.99 28.01
C HIS A 237 5.17 -2.30 28.31
N MET A 238 4.57 -2.39 29.49
CA MET A 238 3.80 -3.57 29.93
C MET A 238 2.63 -3.92 29.01
N ALA A 239 1.97 -2.91 28.42
CA ALA A 239 0.89 -3.11 27.45
C ALA A 239 1.41 -3.81 26.18
N ASP A 240 2.54 -3.34 25.65
CA ASP A 240 3.18 -3.92 24.46
C ASP A 240 3.73 -5.33 24.76
N ARG A 241 4.23 -5.62 25.97
CA ARG A 241 4.59 -7.00 26.40
C ARG A 241 3.40 -7.94 26.36
N THR A 242 2.28 -7.50 26.93
CA THR A 242 1.04 -8.28 26.97
C THR A 242 0.56 -8.53 25.55
N LYS A 243 0.62 -7.51 24.70
CA LYS A 243 0.20 -7.62 23.32
C LYS A 243 1.11 -8.54 22.51
N LEU A 244 2.43 -8.41 22.63
CA LEU A 244 3.39 -9.31 21.99
C LEU A 244 3.12 -10.78 22.33
N ARG A 245 2.78 -11.10 23.58
CA ARG A 245 2.41 -12.46 24.00
C ARG A 245 1.14 -12.96 23.29
N GLN A 246 0.13 -12.10 23.14
CA GLN A 246 -1.08 -12.43 22.39
C GLN A 246 -0.77 -12.68 20.90
N LEU A 247 -0.02 -11.79 20.25
CA LEU A 247 0.33 -11.93 18.83
C LEU A 247 1.20 -13.17 18.56
N ARG A 248 2.16 -13.47 19.44
CA ARG A 248 2.93 -14.71 19.38
C ARG A 248 2.04 -15.95 19.54
N LYS A 249 0.99 -15.88 20.36
CA LYS A 249 0.02 -16.98 20.54
C LYS A 249 -0.81 -17.22 19.28
N GLU A 250 -1.20 -16.17 18.56
CA GLU A 250 -1.87 -16.29 17.25
C GLU A 250 -0.95 -17.06 16.28
N ASN A 251 0.28 -16.59 16.04
CA ASN A 251 1.24 -17.29 15.17
C ASN A 251 1.54 -18.73 15.64
N HIS A 252 1.67 -18.96 16.96
CA HIS A 252 1.96 -20.29 17.49
C HIS A 252 0.79 -21.27 17.33
N THR A 253 -0.45 -20.78 17.30
CA THR A 253 -1.62 -21.62 17.01
C THR A 253 -1.54 -22.12 15.57
N VAL A 254 -1.25 -21.22 14.63
CA VAL A 254 -1.06 -21.58 13.21
C VAL A 254 0.11 -22.55 13.02
N LEU A 255 1.24 -22.29 13.68
CA LEU A 255 2.39 -23.19 13.64
C LEU A 255 2.02 -24.60 14.10
N ARG A 256 1.25 -24.72 15.19
CA ARG A 256 0.81 -26.02 15.71
C ARG A 256 -0.04 -26.74 14.67
N ASP A 257 -1.01 -26.05 14.08
CA ASP A 257 -1.90 -26.62 13.07
C ASP A 257 -1.11 -27.03 11.82
N TRP A 258 -0.19 -26.19 11.35
CA TRP A 258 0.71 -26.49 10.24
C TRP A 258 1.58 -27.73 10.52
N MET A 259 2.14 -27.86 11.73
CA MET A 259 2.93 -29.03 12.14
C MET A 259 2.13 -30.33 12.24
N THR A 260 0.81 -30.26 12.46
CA THR A 260 -0.06 -31.45 12.49
C THR A 260 -0.42 -31.98 11.10
N ARG A 261 -0.28 -31.15 10.06
CA ARG A 261 -0.40 -31.58 8.65
C ARG A 261 0.85 -32.40 8.32
N GLY A 262 0.76 -33.72 8.52
CA GLY A 262 1.88 -34.67 8.72
C GLY A 262 2.99 -34.77 7.65
N GLN A 263 3.00 -33.95 6.61
CA GLN A 263 4.04 -33.93 5.57
C GLN A 263 5.32 -33.20 6.02
N HIS A 264 5.21 -32.13 6.83
CA HIS A 264 6.35 -31.28 7.16
C HIS A 264 7.17 -31.75 8.37
N ARG A 265 6.52 -32.40 9.34
CA ARG A 265 7.18 -32.87 10.57
C ARG A 265 8.20 -33.98 10.32
N GLN A 266 8.03 -34.77 9.27
CA GLN A 266 8.97 -35.84 8.90
C GLN A 266 10.21 -35.29 8.19
N GLN A 267 10.10 -34.14 7.53
CA GLN A 267 11.23 -33.47 6.85
C GLN A 267 12.12 -32.71 7.83
N LEU A 268 11.52 -32.24 8.92
CA LEU A 268 12.20 -31.51 9.98
C LEU A 268 12.72 -32.49 11.03
N ASN A 269 14.05 -32.64 11.16
CA ASN A 269 14.70 -33.41 12.23
C ASN A 269 14.55 -32.74 13.61
N LEU A 270 13.32 -32.39 13.99
CA LEU A 270 13.01 -31.73 15.25
C LEU A 270 12.83 -32.77 16.37
N PRO A 271 13.26 -32.46 17.61
CA PRO A 271 13.09 -33.35 18.75
C PRO A 271 11.61 -33.75 18.96
N ALA A 272 11.35 -35.02 19.23
CA ALA A 272 10.02 -35.49 19.55
C ALA A 272 9.63 -35.06 20.97
N GLY A 273 8.49 -34.37 21.11
CA GLY A 273 7.86 -34.09 22.42
C GLY A 273 8.02 -32.67 22.98
N SER A 274 8.77 -31.77 22.33
CA SER A 274 8.82 -30.35 22.72
C SER A 274 7.72 -29.53 22.06
N THR A 275 7.27 -28.48 22.75
CA THR A 275 6.53 -27.38 22.14
C THR A 275 7.50 -26.62 21.23
N ASN A 276 7.60 -27.05 19.96
CA ASN A 276 8.51 -26.42 19.01
C ASN A 276 8.17 -24.94 18.86
N THR A 277 9.16 -24.09 19.12
CA THR A 277 9.03 -22.64 18.99
C THR A 277 9.14 -22.22 17.53
N LEU A 278 8.58 -21.05 17.17
CA LEU A 278 8.75 -20.49 15.82
C LEU A 278 10.22 -20.36 15.44
N LEU A 279 11.08 -19.96 16.37
CA LEU A 279 12.51 -19.84 16.16
C LEU A 279 13.14 -21.18 15.74
N GLU A 280 12.87 -22.25 16.47
CA GLU A 280 13.42 -23.59 16.17
C GLU A 280 12.95 -24.10 14.81
N VAL A 281 11.65 -23.94 14.53
CA VAL A 281 11.06 -24.42 13.27
C VAL A 281 11.58 -23.61 12.08
N LEU A 282 11.56 -22.27 12.15
CA LEU A 282 12.05 -21.41 11.08
C LEU A 282 13.54 -21.63 10.82
N THR A 283 14.36 -21.79 11.88
CA THR A 283 15.80 -22.06 11.73
C THR A 283 16.04 -23.38 11.01
N ALA A 284 15.28 -24.42 11.33
CA ALA A 284 15.38 -25.72 10.67
C ALA A 284 14.87 -25.68 9.21
N LEU A 285 13.93 -24.78 8.88
CA LEU A 285 13.33 -24.66 7.56
C LEU A 285 14.15 -23.84 6.55
N ILE A 286 15.25 -23.21 6.93
CA ILE A 286 16.02 -22.34 6.00
C ILE A 286 16.56 -23.11 4.79
N GLU A 287 16.91 -24.38 4.98
CA GLU A 287 17.34 -25.27 3.89
C GLU A 287 16.15 -25.83 3.09
N HIS A 288 14.93 -25.64 3.58
CA HIS A 288 13.67 -26.10 2.98
C HIS A 288 12.82 -24.89 2.54
N ARG A 289 13.34 -24.10 1.59
CA ARG A 289 12.75 -22.82 1.13
C ARG A 289 11.24 -22.86 0.89
N VAL A 290 10.74 -23.89 0.20
CA VAL A 290 9.30 -24.03 -0.09
C VAL A 290 8.47 -24.11 1.19
N ALA A 291 8.96 -24.83 2.20
CA ALA A 291 8.24 -25.03 3.45
C ALA A 291 8.30 -23.79 4.36
N ILE A 292 9.40 -23.02 4.38
CA ILE A 292 9.42 -21.72 5.09
C ILE A 292 8.49 -20.70 4.42
N HIS A 293 8.42 -20.68 3.08
CA HIS A 293 7.47 -19.81 2.36
C HIS A 293 6.02 -20.17 2.67
N GLU A 294 5.68 -21.46 2.62
CA GLU A 294 4.35 -21.95 2.95
C GLU A 294 3.97 -21.59 4.38
N LEU A 295 4.86 -21.82 5.35
CA LEU A 295 4.59 -21.47 6.74
C LEU A 295 4.34 -19.96 6.88
N LEU A 296 5.25 -19.11 6.40
CA LEU A 296 5.14 -17.66 6.56
C LEU A 296 3.89 -17.09 5.87
N ALA A 297 3.51 -17.61 4.71
CA ALA A 297 2.28 -17.21 4.01
C ALA A 297 1.00 -17.51 4.79
N THR A 298 1.02 -18.49 5.71
CA THR A 298 -0.14 -18.82 6.55
C THR A 298 -0.21 -18.04 7.86
N LEU A 299 0.91 -17.44 8.31
CA LEU A 299 0.95 -16.71 9.57
C LEU A 299 0.20 -15.37 9.47
N PRO A 300 -0.54 -14.97 10.52
CA PRO A 300 -1.15 -13.64 10.57
C PRO A 300 -0.11 -12.54 10.77
N TYR A 301 0.98 -12.81 11.49
CA TYR A 301 2.05 -11.84 11.73
C TYR A 301 3.43 -12.36 11.30
N PRO A 302 3.70 -12.56 10.01
CA PRO A 302 4.97 -13.12 9.53
C PRO A 302 6.19 -12.28 9.95
N GLU A 303 6.08 -10.97 9.95
CA GLU A 303 7.08 -10.01 10.43
C GLU A 303 7.50 -10.23 11.89
N LEU A 304 6.58 -10.64 12.77
CA LEU A 304 6.93 -11.03 14.15
C LEU A 304 7.66 -12.36 14.19
N ALA A 305 7.35 -13.27 13.27
CA ALA A 305 8.00 -14.58 13.18
C ALA A 305 9.43 -14.46 12.63
N VAL A 306 9.65 -13.57 11.66
CA VAL A 306 10.99 -13.30 11.11
C VAL A 306 11.83 -12.49 12.09
N LYS A 307 11.24 -11.53 12.84
CA LYS A 307 11.98 -10.73 13.84
C LYS A 307 12.67 -11.56 14.92
N VAL A 308 12.18 -12.76 15.25
CA VAL A 308 12.82 -13.61 16.26
C VAL A 308 14.06 -14.36 15.75
N LEU A 309 14.32 -14.34 14.44
CA LEU A 309 15.48 -15.01 13.88
C LEU A 309 16.78 -14.28 14.26
N PRO A 310 17.82 -15.01 14.69
CA PRO A 310 19.15 -14.44 14.84
C PRO A 310 19.62 -13.83 13.52
N LYS A 311 20.34 -12.70 13.58
CA LYS A 311 20.82 -11.99 12.39
C LYS A 311 21.57 -12.90 11.41
N ALA A 312 22.48 -13.76 11.89
CA ALA A 312 23.23 -14.69 11.04
C ALA A 312 22.31 -15.69 10.30
N VAL A 313 21.21 -16.08 10.93
CA VAL A 313 20.22 -17.02 10.39
C VAL A 313 19.36 -16.32 9.32
N LEU A 314 18.91 -15.09 9.60
CA LEU A 314 18.21 -14.23 8.64
C LEU A 314 19.04 -13.95 7.38
N LEU A 315 20.30 -13.55 7.55
CA LEU A 315 21.19 -13.24 6.43
C LEU A 315 21.49 -14.47 5.56
N ARG A 316 21.67 -15.65 6.19
CA ARG A 316 21.83 -16.91 5.46
C ARG A 316 20.59 -17.23 4.62
N TRP A 317 19.39 -17.02 5.18
CA TRP A 317 18.15 -17.21 4.46
C TRP A 317 18.04 -16.25 3.26
N GLY A 318 18.32 -14.96 3.47
CA GLY A 318 18.35 -13.96 2.40
C GLY A 318 19.33 -14.30 1.26
N ASP A 319 20.53 -14.78 1.59
CA ASP A 319 21.50 -15.27 0.59
C ASP A 319 20.96 -16.47 -0.22
N LEU A 320 20.20 -17.36 0.43
CA LEU A 320 19.58 -18.51 -0.23
C LEU A 320 18.42 -18.06 -1.14
N GLU A 321 17.64 -17.06 -0.76
CA GLU A 321 16.61 -16.47 -1.62
C GLU A 321 17.22 -15.77 -2.85
N ALA A 322 18.25 -14.94 -2.65
CA ALA A 322 18.99 -14.31 -3.75
C ALA A 322 19.58 -15.34 -4.72
N TYR A 323 20.15 -16.42 -4.20
CA TYR A 323 20.63 -17.54 -5.02
C TYR A 323 19.50 -18.20 -5.83
N GLY A 324 18.30 -18.36 -5.25
CA GLY A 324 17.13 -18.87 -5.96
C GLY A 324 16.75 -17.99 -7.16
N VAL A 325 16.71 -16.67 -6.96
CA VAL A 325 16.44 -15.69 -8.02
C VAL A 325 17.50 -15.76 -9.10
N GLN A 326 18.78 -15.82 -8.73
CA GLN A 326 19.91 -15.92 -9.67
C GLN A 326 19.84 -17.18 -10.54
N VAL A 327 19.63 -18.34 -9.92
CA VAL A 327 19.51 -19.62 -10.65
C VAL A 327 18.31 -19.62 -11.58
N SER A 328 17.17 -19.09 -11.13
CA SER A 328 15.97 -18.96 -11.96
C SER A 328 16.22 -18.05 -13.16
N ALA A 329 16.89 -16.91 -12.96
CA ALA A 329 17.20 -15.97 -14.02
C ALA A 329 18.19 -16.56 -15.06
N ILE A 330 19.18 -17.34 -14.62
CA ILE A 330 20.08 -18.07 -15.54
C ILE A 330 19.29 -19.10 -16.36
N ARG A 331 18.38 -19.86 -15.73
CA ARG A 331 17.52 -20.84 -16.43
C ARG A 331 16.61 -20.16 -17.46
N HIS A 332 16.07 -19.00 -17.13
CA HIS A 332 15.20 -18.25 -18.04
C HIS A 332 15.92 -17.89 -19.34
N VAL A 333 17.18 -17.43 -19.28
CA VAL A 333 17.97 -17.14 -20.49
C VAL A 333 18.18 -18.37 -21.38
N LEU A 334 18.19 -19.58 -20.82
CA LEU A 334 18.27 -20.82 -21.61
C LEU A 334 16.99 -21.06 -22.42
N LEU A 335 15.84 -20.70 -21.85
CA LEU A 335 14.53 -20.86 -22.47
C LEU A 335 14.24 -19.75 -23.49
N GLU A 336 14.86 -18.58 -23.32
CA GLU A 336 14.57 -17.43 -24.19
C GLU A 336 14.94 -17.65 -25.65
N GLU A 337 13.98 -17.43 -26.55
CA GLU A 337 14.18 -17.64 -28.00
C GLU A 337 15.14 -16.60 -28.59
N SER A 338 15.09 -15.37 -28.05
CA SER A 338 15.93 -14.24 -28.47
C SER A 338 17.40 -14.39 -28.05
N ALA A 339 17.70 -15.27 -27.08
CA ALA A 339 19.06 -15.45 -26.60
C ALA A 339 19.94 -16.21 -27.60
N SER A 340 21.14 -15.68 -27.86
CA SER A 340 22.10 -16.30 -28.78
C SER A 340 22.58 -17.67 -28.27
N LEU A 341 23.01 -18.55 -29.18
CA LEU A 341 23.57 -19.86 -28.81
C LEU A 341 24.77 -19.73 -27.85
N GLN A 342 25.60 -18.71 -28.06
CA GLN A 342 26.75 -18.42 -27.19
C GLN A 342 26.31 -18.04 -25.77
N ALA A 343 25.24 -17.24 -25.63
CA ALA A 343 24.67 -16.91 -24.31
C ALA A 343 24.10 -18.17 -23.63
N LYS A 344 23.42 -19.04 -24.38
CA LYS A 344 22.85 -20.29 -23.87
C LYS A 344 23.93 -21.28 -23.41
N ASP A 345 24.98 -21.49 -24.20
CA ASP A 345 26.11 -22.35 -23.82
C ASP A 345 26.84 -21.84 -22.58
N TYR A 346 26.99 -20.51 -22.48
CA TYR A 346 27.56 -19.86 -21.30
C TYR A 346 26.70 -20.07 -20.06
N CYS A 347 25.38 -19.84 -20.16
CA CYS A 347 24.43 -20.08 -19.08
C CYS A 347 24.37 -21.55 -18.66
N ASN A 348 24.42 -22.51 -19.59
CA ASN A 348 24.46 -23.94 -19.29
C ASN A 348 25.69 -24.32 -18.47
N THR A 349 26.86 -23.85 -18.90
CA THR A 349 28.13 -24.09 -18.20
C THR A 349 28.13 -23.45 -16.80
N TRP A 350 27.59 -22.24 -16.70
CA TRP A 350 27.48 -21.53 -15.43
C TRP A 350 26.51 -22.21 -14.47
N LEU A 351 25.32 -22.58 -14.96
CA LEU A 351 24.30 -23.29 -14.19
C LEU A 351 24.86 -24.59 -13.61
N HIS A 352 25.51 -25.40 -14.44
CA HIS A 352 26.17 -26.63 -13.98
C HIS A 352 27.22 -26.35 -12.89
N ALA A 353 27.96 -25.24 -13.00
CA ALA A 353 28.99 -24.88 -12.02
C ALA A 353 28.41 -24.37 -10.69
N CYS A 354 27.21 -23.78 -10.68
CA CYS A 354 26.60 -23.18 -9.50
C CYS A 354 25.46 -24.02 -8.89
N THR A 355 25.18 -25.22 -9.39
CA THR A 355 24.18 -26.13 -8.81
C THR A 355 24.78 -27.48 -8.41
N THR A 356 26.08 -27.53 -8.13
CA THR A 356 26.79 -28.80 -7.87
C THR A 356 26.47 -29.43 -6.52
N ASP A 357 26.15 -28.61 -5.52
CA ASP A 357 25.98 -29.02 -4.13
C ASP A 357 24.75 -28.30 -3.52
N ASN A 358 23.65 -28.33 -4.29
CA ASN A 358 22.32 -27.89 -3.91
C ASN A 358 22.24 -26.51 -3.20
N GLY A 359 23.04 -25.53 -3.64
CA GLY A 359 23.03 -24.18 -3.05
C GLY A 359 23.99 -23.98 -1.88
N SER A 360 25.04 -24.81 -1.79
CA SER A 360 26.17 -24.60 -0.90
C SER A 360 26.77 -23.18 -0.97
N LEU A 361 27.63 -22.81 -0.01
CA LEU A 361 28.33 -21.51 -0.05
C LEU A 361 29.12 -21.31 -1.36
N ARG A 362 29.68 -22.39 -1.90
CA ARG A 362 30.41 -22.37 -3.18
C ARG A 362 29.46 -22.05 -4.33
N ASP A 363 28.36 -22.79 -4.43
CA ASP A 363 27.31 -22.60 -5.45
C ASP A 363 26.80 -21.16 -5.45
N ARG A 364 26.46 -20.63 -4.25
CA ARG A 364 26.01 -19.24 -4.07
C ARG A 364 27.06 -18.22 -4.49
N THR A 365 28.34 -18.48 -4.20
CA THR A 365 29.42 -17.58 -4.59
C THR A 365 29.62 -17.53 -6.10
N ILE A 366 29.46 -18.67 -6.79
CA ILE A 366 29.53 -18.74 -8.26
C ILE A 366 28.30 -18.08 -8.90
N ALA A 367 27.11 -18.26 -8.33
CA ALA A 367 25.87 -17.69 -8.86
C ALA A 367 25.81 -16.16 -8.75
N ARG A 368 26.37 -15.57 -7.69
CA ARG A 368 26.36 -14.10 -7.47
C ARG A 368 27.53 -13.35 -8.13
N ASP A 369 28.42 -14.05 -8.82
CA ASP A 369 29.64 -13.49 -9.39
C ASP A 369 29.35 -12.33 -10.37
N PRO A 370 29.71 -11.08 -10.04
CA PRO A 370 29.37 -9.92 -10.85
C PRO A 370 30.09 -9.88 -12.20
N ASP A 371 31.27 -10.51 -12.35
CA ASP A 371 31.95 -10.63 -13.64
C ASP A 371 31.15 -11.54 -14.58
N ARG A 372 30.53 -12.60 -14.03
CA ARG A 372 29.70 -13.50 -14.83
C ARG A 372 28.41 -12.85 -15.32
N TRP A 373 27.77 -12.05 -14.46
CA TRP A 373 26.59 -11.27 -14.83
C TRP A 373 26.93 -10.20 -15.88
N ARG A 374 28.06 -9.49 -15.73
CA ARG A 374 28.52 -8.53 -16.76
C ARG A 374 28.81 -9.21 -18.10
N ARG A 375 29.43 -10.39 -18.08
CA ARG A 375 29.65 -11.16 -19.30
C ARG A 375 28.34 -11.61 -19.94
N LEU A 376 27.37 -12.06 -19.15
CA LEU A 376 26.05 -12.43 -19.67
C LEU A 376 25.36 -11.25 -20.35
N ALA A 377 25.33 -10.07 -19.71
CA ALA A 377 24.77 -8.85 -20.29
C ALA A 377 25.45 -8.45 -21.61
N SER A 378 26.75 -8.73 -21.78
CA SER A 378 27.45 -8.49 -23.05
C SER A 378 27.05 -9.47 -24.17
N LEU A 379 26.62 -10.69 -23.82
CA LEU A 379 26.20 -11.73 -24.76
C LEU A 379 24.70 -11.66 -25.09
N PHE A 380 23.91 -11.12 -24.17
CA PHE A 380 22.48 -10.93 -24.28
C PHE A 380 22.10 -9.64 -23.51
N PRO A 381 21.97 -8.50 -24.21
CA PRO A 381 21.70 -7.20 -23.56
C PRO A 381 20.44 -7.17 -22.69
N ASP A 382 19.42 -7.95 -23.05
CA ASP A 382 18.17 -8.06 -22.28
C ASP A 382 18.28 -9.04 -21.09
N ALA A 383 19.49 -9.51 -20.77
CA ALA A 383 19.69 -10.39 -19.63
C ALA A 383 19.33 -9.69 -18.30
N PRO A 384 18.69 -10.41 -17.37
CA PRO A 384 18.38 -9.88 -16.05
C PRO A 384 19.65 -9.59 -15.24
N ALA A 385 19.58 -8.59 -14.35
CA ALA A 385 20.65 -8.22 -13.44
C ALA A 385 20.59 -9.03 -12.13
N GLY A 386 21.21 -10.21 -12.10
CA GLY A 386 21.21 -11.05 -10.87
C GLY A 386 22.30 -10.73 -9.86
N ALA A 387 23.27 -9.88 -10.18
CA ALA A 387 24.31 -9.45 -9.25
C ALA A 387 23.77 -8.38 -8.29
N ARG A 388 24.27 -8.38 -7.04
CA ARG A 388 24.02 -7.26 -6.11
C ARG A 388 24.57 -5.96 -6.72
N PRO A 389 23.75 -4.91 -6.89
CA PRO A 389 24.21 -3.62 -7.38
C PRO A 389 25.31 -3.00 -6.51
N THR A 390 26.18 -2.22 -7.14
CA THR A 390 27.19 -1.42 -6.43
C THR A 390 26.50 -0.35 -5.58
N GLY A 391 26.71 -0.36 -4.26
CA GLY A 391 26.12 0.63 -3.34
C GLY A 391 25.13 0.04 -2.32
N ILE A 392 24.55 -1.13 -2.59
CA ILE A 392 23.71 -1.82 -1.61
C ILE A 392 24.60 -2.59 -0.65
N ASP A 393 24.47 -2.41 0.66
CA ASP A 393 25.17 -3.21 1.66
C ASP A 393 24.83 -4.72 1.56
N PRO A 394 25.77 -5.67 1.77
CA PRO A 394 25.47 -7.09 1.66
C PRO A 394 24.35 -7.57 2.58
N GLU A 395 24.24 -7.00 3.78
CA GLU A 395 23.18 -7.36 4.71
C GLU A 395 21.83 -6.84 4.22
N CYS A 396 21.79 -5.60 3.73
CA CYS A 396 20.59 -5.03 3.12
C CYS A 396 20.12 -5.85 1.91
N TRP A 397 21.06 -6.31 1.08
CA TRP A 397 20.76 -7.19 -0.06
C TRP A 397 20.11 -8.51 0.37
N ALA A 398 20.64 -9.14 1.41
CA ALA A 398 20.05 -10.36 1.96
C ALA A 398 18.65 -10.10 2.55
N ILE A 399 18.49 -9.04 3.33
CA ILE A 399 17.20 -8.67 3.95
C ILE A 399 16.14 -8.38 2.87
N LEU A 400 16.50 -7.64 1.82
CA LEU A 400 15.61 -7.32 0.70
C LEU A 400 14.96 -8.58 0.11
N HIS A 401 15.72 -9.66 -0.05
CA HIS A 401 15.20 -10.93 -0.58
C HIS A 401 14.30 -11.70 0.39
N THR A 402 14.24 -11.31 1.66
CA THR A 402 13.32 -11.90 2.65
C THR A 402 12.02 -11.13 2.79
N LEU A 403 11.96 -9.86 2.35
CA LEU A 403 10.80 -8.98 2.58
C LEU A 403 9.51 -9.54 1.99
N GLN A 404 9.60 -10.18 0.82
CA GLN A 404 8.45 -10.81 0.16
C GLN A 404 7.76 -11.90 0.98
N HIS A 405 8.48 -12.47 1.95
CA HIS A 405 7.95 -13.50 2.85
C HIS A 405 7.72 -12.96 4.27
N ALA A 406 8.39 -11.87 4.63
CA ALA A 406 8.31 -11.27 5.95
C ALA A 406 7.20 -10.22 6.07
N ALA A 407 6.83 -9.55 4.98
CA ALA A 407 5.83 -8.49 4.97
C ALA A 407 4.47 -9.04 4.55
N TRP A 408 3.49 -9.04 5.46
CA TRP A 408 2.13 -9.51 5.15
C TRP A 408 1.50 -8.85 3.91
N ALA A 409 1.75 -7.55 3.71
CA ALA A 409 1.18 -6.77 2.62
C ALA A 409 2.05 -6.79 1.34
N TRP A 410 3.14 -7.55 1.27
CA TRP A 410 4.11 -7.46 0.18
C TRP A 410 3.47 -7.54 -1.21
N GLU A 411 2.63 -8.55 -1.40
CA GLU A 411 2.01 -8.90 -2.68
C GLU A 411 1.10 -7.80 -3.24
N VAL A 412 0.59 -6.91 -2.38
CA VAL A 412 -0.27 -5.78 -2.76
C VAL A 412 0.47 -4.44 -2.76
N THR A 413 1.76 -4.45 -2.42
CA THR A 413 2.61 -3.27 -2.67
C THR A 413 2.86 -3.10 -4.17
N PRO A 414 3.25 -1.90 -4.63
CA PRO A 414 3.68 -1.69 -6.02
C PRO A 414 4.79 -2.65 -6.48
N TRP A 415 5.55 -3.21 -5.53
CA TRP A 415 6.70 -4.09 -5.75
C TRP A 415 6.36 -5.58 -5.67
N GLY A 416 5.21 -5.93 -5.08
CA GLY A 416 4.78 -7.33 -4.94
C GLY A 416 4.63 -8.04 -6.28
N ALA A 417 4.11 -7.32 -7.27
CA ALA A 417 3.94 -7.80 -8.64
C ALA A 417 5.20 -7.69 -9.52
N ALA A 418 6.27 -7.06 -9.03
CA ALA A 418 7.48 -6.86 -9.81
C ALA A 418 8.34 -8.14 -9.91
N PRO A 419 9.04 -8.37 -11.04
CA PRO A 419 9.99 -9.47 -11.14
C PRO A 419 11.07 -9.38 -10.06
N ARG A 420 11.36 -10.51 -9.39
CA ARG A 420 12.37 -10.55 -8.31
C ARG A 420 13.78 -10.16 -8.78
N THR A 421 14.04 -10.25 -10.08
CA THR A 421 15.30 -9.85 -10.71
C THR A 421 15.55 -8.34 -10.67
N ILE A 422 14.51 -7.52 -10.45
CA ILE A 422 14.65 -6.05 -10.41
C ILE A 422 14.69 -5.47 -8.99
N LEU A 423 14.75 -6.31 -7.95
CA LEU A 423 14.81 -5.87 -6.54
C LEU A 423 15.94 -4.86 -6.29
N GLY A 424 17.07 -5.00 -6.98
CA GLY A 424 18.19 -4.06 -6.86
C GLY A 424 17.86 -2.64 -7.30
N SER A 425 17.10 -2.48 -8.38
CA SER A 425 16.61 -1.18 -8.86
C SER A 425 15.58 -0.63 -7.89
N LEU A 426 14.61 -1.46 -7.48
CA LEU A 426 13.57 -1.08 -6.53
C LEU A 426 14.13 -0.55 -5.20
N TYR A 427 15.26 -1.12 -4.73
CA TYR A 427 15.94 -0.63 -3.54
C TYR A 427 16.41 0.84 -3.67
N HIS A 428 16.88 1.25 -4.85
CA HIS A 428 17.37 2.61 -5.09
C HIS A 428 16.24 3.58 -5.38
N ASP A 429 15.23 3.13 -6.14
CA ASP A 429 14.13 3.96 -6.60
C ASP A 429 13.11 4.24 -5.48
N HIS A 430 13.09 3.41 -4.43
CA HIS A 430 12.10 3.49 -3.36
C HIS A 430 12.73 3.61 -1.97
N PRO A 431 12.81 4.84 -1.41
CA PRO A 431 13.39 5.09 -0.09
C PRO A 431 12.75 4.26 1.05
N ALA A 432 11.47 3.88 0.93
CA ALA A 432 10.81 3.03 1.92
C ALA A 432 11.44 1.63 2.03
N LEU A 433 11.82 1.01 0.90
CA LEU A 433 12.52 -0.29 0.92
C LEU A 433 13.92 -0.16 1.50
N GLN A 434 14.64 0.90 1.11
CA GLN A 434 15.97 1.21 1.63
C GLN A 434 15.95 1.34 3.15
N ARG A 435 15.05 2.19 3.70
CA ARG A 435 14.95 2.41 5.16
C ARG A 435 14.62 1.13 5.93
N VAL A 436 13.72 0.29 5.43
CA VAL A 436 13.40 -1.00 6.07
C VAL A 436 14.66 -1.88 6.11
N CYS A 437 15.34 -2.07 4.99
CA CYS A 437 16.53 -2.91 4.92
C CYS A 437 17.65 -2.39 5.83
N GLU A 438 17.93 -1.09 5.81
CA GLU A 438 18.97 -0.47 6.64
C GLU A 438 18.62 -0.55 8.14
N SER A 439 17.36 -0.29 8.51
CA SER A 439 16.90 -0.39 9.90
C SER A 439 16.99 -1.81 10.44
N VAL A 440 16.62 -2.81 9.64
CA VAL A 440 16.77 -4.22 10.02
C VAL A 440 18.24 -4.62 10.11
N ALA A 441 19.08 -4.20 9.15
CA ALA A 441 20.50 -4.52 9.13
C ALA A 441 21.24 -3.97 10.36
N VAL A 442 21.04 -2.69 10.65
CA VAL A 442 21.79 -2.01 11.73
C VAL A 442 21.19 -2.31 13.10
N TRP A 443 19.86 -2.32 13.20
CA TRP A 443 19.17 -2.30 14.48
C TRP A 443 18.25 -3.50 14.75
N SER A 444 18.00 -4.34 13.75
CA SER A 444 16.96 -5.39 13.79
C SER A 444 15.56 -4.82 14.09
N ASP A 445 15.35 -3.59 13.62
CA ASP A 445 14.09 -2.84 13.75
C ASP A 445 13.23 -3.11 12.52
N TRP A 446 12.12 -3.84 12.72
CA TRP A 446 11.23 -4.29 11.64
C TRP A 446 9.99 -3.41 11.48
N GLY A 447 9.81 -2.36 12.29
CA GLY A 447 8.55 -1.63 12.38
C GLY A 447 8.16 -0.90 11.09
N GLU A 448 9.10 -0.49 10.26
CA GLU A 448 8.76 0.13 8.97
C GLU A 448 8.13 -0.86 7.96
N VAL A 449 8.31 -2.18 8.16
CA VAL A 449 7.79 -3.20 7.22
C VAL A 449 6.27 -3.19 7.13
N ILE A 450 5.58 -2.80 8.20
CA ILE A 450 4.11 -2.73 8.24
C ILE A 450 3.55 -1.41 7.72
N SER A 451 4.43 -0.46 7.39
CA SER A 451 4.11 0.86 6.83
C SER A 451 4.46 0.95 5.34
N LEU A 452 4.86 -0.17 4.73
CA LEU A 452 5.09 -0.21 3.28
C LEU A 452 3.79 0.14 2.53
N PRO A 453 3.87 0.98 1.48
CA PRO A 453 2.70 1.42 0.74
C PRO A 453 2.05 0.23 0.02
N SER A 454 0.81 -0.08 0.39
CA SER A 454 0.08 -1.27 -0.08
C SER A 454 -1.32 -0.97 -0.61
N GLY A 455 -1.78 0.29 -0.50
CA GLY A 455 -3.18 0.65 -0.77
C GLY A 455 -4.19 0.14 0.27
N PHE A 456 -3.80 -0.76 1.17
CA PHE A 456 -4.63 -1.24 2.27
C PHE A 456 -4.57 -0.29 3.45
N THR A 457 -5.73 0.03 4.02
CA THR A 457 -5.74 0.65 5.35
C THR A 457 -5.36 -0.39 6.41
N TRP A 458 -4.90 0.09 7.57
CA TRP A 458 -4.64 -0.79 8.70
C TRP A 458 -5.91 -1.53 9.15
N GLU A 459 -7.07 -0.90 9.02
CA GLU A 459 -8.35 -1.50 9.35
C GLU A 459 -8.69 -2.65 8.40
N ASP A 460 -8.50 -2.45 7.09
CA ASP A 460 -8.72 -3.49 6.07
C ASP A 460 -7.84 -4.71 6.33
N ARG A 461 -6.58 -4.50 6.72
CA ARG A 461 -5.69 -5.58 7.14
C ARG A 461 -6.27 -6.34 8.33
N MET A 462 -6.77 -5.66 9.36
CA MET A 462 -7.35 -6.30 10.54
C MET A 462 -8.63 -7.09 10.21
N VAL A 463 -9.51 -6.52 9.40
CA VAL A 463 -10.72 -7.21 8.93
C VAL A 463 -10.36 -8.45 8.11
N SER A 464 -9.36 -8.35 7.21
CA SER A 464 -8.87 -9.48 6.40
C SER A 464 -8.35 -10.62 7.28
N MET A 465 -7.55 -10.29 8.29
CA MET A 465 -7.02 -11.28 9.22
C MET A 465 -8.13 -11.92 10.07
N GLU A 466 -9.17 -11.18 10.43
CA GLU A 466 -10.34 -11.70 11.17
C GLU A 466 -11.23 -12.62 10.32
N THR A 467 -11.15 -12.52 8.99
CA THR A 467 -11.86 -13.40 8.05
C THR A 467 -10.97 -14.48 7.44
N GLY A 468 -9.68 -14.52 7.80
CA GLY A 468 -8.72 -15.50 7.27
C GLY A 468 -8.30 -15.24 5.82
N LEU A 469 -8.43 -13.99 5.36
CA LEU A 469 -8.05 -13.56 4.02
C LEU A 469 -6.63 -12.99 4.00
N SER A 470 -5.83 -13.42 3.02
CA SER A 470 -4.54 -12.78 2.73
C SER A 470 -4.74 -11.41 2.09
N ALA A 471 -3.66 -10.61 2.02
CA ALA A 471 -3.68 -9.34 1.33
C ALA A 471 -4.12 -9.46 -0.15
N GLN A 472 -3.75 -10.57 -0.81
CA GLN A 472 -4.09 -10.83 -2.22
C GLN A 472 -5.58 -11.10 -2.47
N ALA A 473 -6.36 -11.44 -1.44
CA ALA A 473 -7.76 -11.86 -1.63
C ALA A 473 -8.72 -10.73 -2.03
N HIS A 474 -8.25 -9.48 -2.09
CA HIS A 474 -9.07 -8.31 -2.42
C HIS A 474 -8.81 -7.75 -3.83
N TYR A 475 -7.99 -8.43 -4.64
CA TYR A 475 -7.71 -8.10 -6.04
C TYR A 475 -8.11 -9.22 -6.99
#